data_AF-A0A9E5SVK5-F1
#
_entry.id   AF-A0A9E5SVK5-F1
#
_cell.length_a   1.000
_cell.length_b   1.000
_cell.length_c   1.000
_cell.angle_alpha   90.00
_cell.angle_beta   90.00
_cell.angle_gamma   90.00
#
_symmetry.space_group_name_H-M   'P 1'
#
loop_
_entity.id
_entity.type
_entity.pdbx_description
1 polymer ?
#
loop_
_entity_poly.entity_id
_entity_poly.type
_entity_poly.pdbx_seq_one_letter_code
_entity_poly.pdbx_strand_id
1 'polypeptide(L)'
;IGSNGHIAFNEPDTPFDSLTHIADLNESTIKDNSRLFSSIKEVPTKAVTMGLKSIMNARKIVLIAMGKSKAEAVKNLIKGKISKRVPSSILRNHPDVTIYIDQDAYSLVK
;
A
#
# COMPACT_ATOMS: atom_id res chain seq x y z
N ILE A 1 -1.66 -3.44 3.13
CA ILE A 1 -0.89 -2.19 2.93
C ILE A 1 0.61 -2.49 2.95
N GLY A 2 1.38 -1.85 2.07
CA GLY A 2 2.85 -1.89 2.09
C GLY A 2 3.44 -1.21 3.32
N SER A 3 4.67 -1.57 3.71
CA SER A 3 5.43 -0.88 4.76
C SER A 3 5.69 0.60 4.43
N ASN A 4 5.73 0.94 3.15
CA ASN A 4 5.85 2.30 2.61
C ASN A 4 4.49 2.96 2.26
N GLY A 5 3.37 2.32 2.59
CA GLY A 5 2.02 2.85 2.30
C GLY A 5 1.49 2.53 0.89
N HIS A 6 2.15 1.69 0.10
CA HIS A 6 1.57 1.23 -1.17
C HIS A 6 0.26 0.45 -0.96
N ILE A 7 -0.60 0.46 -1.98
CA ILE A 7 -1.77 -0.43 -2.12
C ILE A 7 -1.62 -1.19 -3.43
N ALA A 8 -1.83 -2.50 -3.39
CA ALA A 8 -1.41 -3.40 -4.48
C ALA A 8 0.08 -3.17 -4.79
N PHE A 9 0.46 -2.86 -6.03
CA PHE A 9 1.84 -2.46 -6.39
C PHE A 9 1.92 -0.98 -6.80
N ASN A 10 0.99 -0.14 -6.34
CA ASN A 10 1.05 1.31 -6.54
C ASN A 10 2.03 1.91 -5.52
N GLU A 11 3.29 1.97 -5.91
CA GLU A 11 4.40 2.51 -5.12
C GLU A 11 4.25 4.04 -4.90
N PRO A 12 5.01 4.63 -3.94
CA PRO A 12 5.10 6.07 -3.81
C PRO A 12 5.29 6.78 -5.15
N ASP A 13 4.63 7.93 -5.28
CA ASP A 13 4.59 8.77 -6.48
C ASP A 13 3.73 8.24 -7.65
N THR A 14 3.09 7.07 -7.50
CA THR A 14 2.06 6.61 -8.43
C THR A 14 0.92 7.65 -8.55
N PRO A 15 0.52 8.05 -9.78
CA PRO A 15 -0.58 8.98 -9.98
C PRO A 15 -1.90 8.44 -9.40
N PHE A 16 -2.68 9.30 -8.75
CA PHE A 16 -3.98 8.93 -8.18
C PHE A 16 -5.04 8.58 -9.23
N ASP A 17 -4.88 9.09 -10.45
CA ASP A 17 -5.70 8.79 -11.62
C ASP A 17 -5.22 7.54 -12.38
N SER A 18 -4.22 6.81 -11.86
CA SER A 18 -3.68 5.61 -12.51
C SER A 18 -4.74 4.52 -12.68
N LEU A 19 -4.75 3.93 -13.87
CA LEU A 19 -5.50 2.71 -14.19
C LEU A 19 -4.57 1.49 -14.09
N THR A 20 -5.04 0.32 -14.52
CA THR A 20 -4.21 -0.89 -14.55
C THR A 20 -2.95 -0.68 -15.39
N HIS A 21 -1.78 -1.00 -14.83
CA HIS A 21 -0.49 -0.76 -15.46
C HIS A 21 0.56 -1.78 -15.01
N ILE A 22 1.71 -1.77 -15.68
CA ILE A 22 2.92 -2.48 -15.23
C ILE A 22 3.66 -1.56 -14.27
N ALA A 23 3.85 -2.00 -13.03
CA ALA A 23 4.61 -1.29 -12.01
C ALA A 23 6.00 -1.91 -11.87
N ASP A 24 7.03 -1.07 -11.78
CA ASP A 24 8.35 -1.48 -11.31
C ASP A 24 8.31 -1.61 -9.78
N LEU A 25 8.77 -2.75 -9.26
CA LEU A 25 8.74 -3.02 -7.83
C LEU A 25 9.92 -2.33 -7.15
N ASN A 26 9.64 -1.59 -6.08
CA ASN A 26 10.70 -1.01 -5.24
C ASN A 26 11.53 -2.09 -4.56
N GLU A 27 12.80 -1.79 -4.25
CA GLU A 27 13.70 -2.70 -3.53
C GLU A 27 13.10 -3.19 -2.21
N SER A 28 12.38 -2.33 -1.49
CA SER A 28 11.66 -2.69 -0.27
C SER A 28 10.59 -3.77 -0.53
N THR A 29 9.88 -3.67 -1.64
CA THR A 29 8.83 -4.61 -2.03
C THR A 29 9.43 -5.95 -2.47
N ILE A 30 10.55 -5.91 -3.20
CA ILE A 30 11.34 -7.11 -3.56
C ILE A 30 11.83 -7.81 -2.29
N LYS A 31 12.37 -7.06 -1.32
CA LYS A 31 12.84 -7.59 -0.03
C LYS A 31 11.70 -8.15 0.83
N ASP A 32 10.56 -7.46 0.90
CA ASP A 32 9.38 -7.93 1.64
C ASP A 32 8.83 -9.26 1.07
N ASN A 33 8.95 -9.45 -0.25
CA ASN A 33 8.48 -10.64 -0.96
C ASN A 33 9.51 -11.76 -1.04
N SER A 34 10.80 -11.50 -0.80
CA SER A 34 11.87 -12.50 -0.97
C SER A 34 11.69 -13.74 -0.10
N ARG A 35 10.98 -13.62 1.03
CA ARG A 35 10.60 -14.74 1.90
C ARG A 35 9.71 -15.81 1.24
N LEU A 36 9.11 -15.50 0.09
CA LEU A 36 8.25 -16.40 -0.68
C LEU A 36 9.02 -17.16 -1.77
N PHE A 37 10.31 -16.87 -1.95
CA PHE A 37 11.16 -17.42 -3.01
C PHE A 37 12.42 -18.07 -2.43
N SER A 38 13.05 -18.97 -3.18
CA SER A 38 14.27 -19.65 -2.74
C SER A 38 15.49 -18.73 -2.78
N SER A 39 15.47 -17.69 -3.63
CA SER A 39 16.50 -16.66 -3.69
C SER A 39 15.92 -15.29 -4.08
N ILE A 40 16.61 -14.21 -3.68
CA ILE A 40 16.20 -12.85 -4.06
C ILE A 40 16.24 -12.61 -5.58
N LYS A 41 17.05 -13.39 -6.32
CA LYS A 41 17.17 -13.31 -7.78
C LYS A 41 15.94 -13.83 -8.52
N GLU A 42 15.14 -14.67 -7.86
CA GLU A 42 13.89 -15.21 -8.41
C GLU A 42 12.70 -14.28 -8.20
N VAL A 43 12.84 -13.25 -7.36
CA VAL A 43 11.76 -12.31 -7.10
C VAL A 43 11.56 -11.44 -8.35
N PRO A 44 10.34 -11.41 -8.93
CA PRO A 44 10.06 -10.54 -10.06
C PRO A 44 10.36 -9.08 -9.75
N THR A 45 10.85 -8.33 -10.74
CA THR A 45 11.13 -6.89 -10.61
C THR A 45 9.97 -6.02 -11.10
N LYS A 46 8.97 -6.61 -11.73
CA LYS A 46 7.77 -5.95 -12.24
C LYS A 46 6.51 -6.71 -11.88
N ALA A 47 5.39 -6.00 -11.80
CA ALA A 47 4.08 -6.61 -11.61
C ALA A 47 3.00 -5.90 -12.44
N VAL A 48 1.98 -6.65 -12.86
CA VAL A 48 0.74 -6.06 -13.36
C VAL A 48 -0.13 -5.72 -12.14
N THR A 49 -0.62 -4.49 -12.06
CA THR A 49 -1.38 -4.03 -10.90
C THR A 49 -2.56 -3.15 -11.30
N MET A 50 -3.66 -3.22 -10.53
CA MET A 50 -4.72 -2.24 -10.64
C MET A 50 -4.20 -0.88 -10.16
N GLY A 51 -4.50 0.17 -10.92
CA GLY A 51 -4.17 1.53 -10.52
C GLY A 51 -5.04 2.05 -9.37
N LEU A 52 -4.64 3.18 -8.80
CA LEU A 52 -5.34 3.81 -7.68
C LEU A 52 -6.74 4.25 -8.07
N LYS A 53 -6.96 4.78 -9.27
CA LYS A 53 -8.30 5.11 -9.77
C LYS A 53 -9.17 3.87 -9.93
N SER A 54 -8.59 2.77 -10.42
CA SER A 54 -9.29 1.50 -10.54
C SER A 54 -9.74 0.98 -9.17
N ILE A 55 -8.89 1.06 -8.14
CA ILE A 55 -9.21 0.66 -6.77
C ILE A 55 -10.28 1.58 -6.16
N MET A 56 -10.16 2.89 -6.35
CA MET A 56 -11.09 3.89 -5.82
C MET A 56 -12.48 3.86 -6.47
N ASN A 57 -12.66 3.13 -7.58
CA ASN A 57 -13.96 2.88 -8.20
C ASN A 57 -14.75 1.74 -7.52
N ALA A 58 -14.19 1.07 -6.52
CA ALA A 58 -14.90 0.06 -5.74
C ALA A 58 -16.12 0.68 -5.03
N ARG A 59 -17.19 -0.09 -4.81
CA ARG A 59 -18.31 0.41 -3.99
C ARG A 59 -17.94 0.51 -2.51
N LYS A 60 -17.05 -0.37 -2.06
CA LYS A 60 -16.55 -0.44 -0.68
C LYS A 60 -15.12 -0.97 -0.70
N ILE A 61 -14.26 -0.40 0.12
CA ILE A 61 -12.88 -0.84 0.29
C ILE A 61 -12.68 -1.39 1.71
N VAL A 62 -12.10 -2.57 1.81
CA VAL A 62 -11.63 -3.13 3.08
C VAL A 62 -10.12 -3.21 3.05
N LEU A 63 -9.45 -2.50 3.96
CA LEU A 63 -8.01 -2.53 4.12
C LEU A 63 -7.64 -3.24 5.42
N ILE A 64 -6.67 -4.15 5.35
CA ILE A 64 -6.13 -4.86 6.52
C ILE A 64 -4.65 -4.47 6.71
N ALA A 65 -4.28 -4.10 7.92
CA ALA A 65 -2.92 -3.76 8.34
C ALA A 65 -2.56 -4.48 9.64
N MET A 66 -1.52 -5.32 9.60
CA MET A 66 -1.12 -6.14 10.74
C MET A 66 0.39 -6.13 10.92
N GLY A 67 0.81 -6.15 12.18
CA GLY A 67 2.20 -6.22 12.60
C GLY A 67 2.93 -4.87 12.64
N LYS A 68 3.94 -4.80 13.50
CA LYS A 68 4.73 -3.59 13.77
C LYS A 68 5.39 -2.99 12.53
N SER A 69 5.71 -3.80 11.52
CA SER A 69 6.29 -3.34 10.25
C SER A 69 5.36 -2.43 9.43
N LYS A 70 4.08 -2.34 9.81
CA LYS A 70 3.08 -1.48 9.15
C LYS A 70 2.80 -0.19 9.92
N ALA A 71 3.40 0.00 11.10
CA ALA A 71 3.05 1.11 12.00
C ALA A 71 3.24 2.49 11.37
N GLU A 72 4.34 2.70 10.64
CA GLU A 72 4.62 3.99 9.99
C GLU A 72 3.65 4.24 8.82
N ALA A 73 3.36 3.21 8.01
CA ALA A 73 2.37 3.31 6.93
C ALA A 73 0.97 3.64 7.47
N VAL A 74 0.56 3.02 8.57
CA VAL A 74 -0.72 3.26 9.22
C VAL A 74 -0.80 4.67 9.80
N LYS A 75 0.24 5.12 10.51
CA LYS A 75 0.33 6.51 11.00
C LYS A 75 0.17 7.51 9.86
N ASN A 76 0.90 7.32 8.76
CA ASN A 76 0.85 8.23 7.62
C ASN A 76 -0.48 8.18 6.87
N LEU A 77 -1.11 7.00 6.77
CA LEU A 77 -2.46 6.84 6.26
C LEU A 77 -3.49 7.65 7.07
N ILE A 78 -3.44 7.55 8.40
CA ILE A 78 -4.45 8.14 9.29
C ILE A 78 -4.19 9.63 9.52
N LYS A 79 -2.97 9.98 9.92
CA LYS A 79 -2.59 11.33 10.40
C LYS A 79 -1.84 12.17 9.37
N GLY A 80 -1.27 11.55 8.33
CA GLY A 80 -0.46 12.25 7.33
C GLY A 80 -1.28 13.12 6.38
N LYS A 81 -0.62 13.86 5.48
CA LYS A 81 -1.28 14.57 4.38
C LYS A 81 -1.69 13.60 3.27
N ILE A 82 -2.78 13.87 2.56
CA ILE A 82 -3.11 13.13 1.33
C ILE A 82 -2.07 13.52 0.27
N SER A 83 -1.29 12.55 -0.20
CA SER A 83 -0.15 12.76 -1.08
C SER A 83 0.23 11.48 -1.83
N LYS A 84 0.73 11.60 -3.05
CA LYS A 84 1.23 10.47 -3.84
C LYS A 84 2.42 9.76 -3.18
N ARG A 85 3.16 10.45 -2.31
CA ARG A 85 4.24 9.84 -1.50
C ARG A 85 3.74 8.77 -0.53
N VAL A 86 2.46 8.82 -0.16
CA VAL A 86 1.79 7.80 0.66
C VAL A 86 0.54 7.36 -0.09
N PRO A 87 0.64 6.44 -1.06
CA PRO A 87 -0.46 6.07 -1.95
C PRO A 87 -1.75 5.73 -1.21
N SER A 88 -1.65 5.01 -0.09
CA SER A 88 -2.80 4.66 0.74
C SER A 88 -3.59 5.84 1.29
N SER A 89 -2.96 7.02 1.42
CA SER A 89 -3.62 8.22 1.92
C SER A 89 -4.82 8.66 1.06
N ILE A 90 -4.87 8.25 -0.21
CA ILE A 90 -6.00 8.50 -1.12
C ILE A 90 -7.30 7.85 -0.64
N LEU A 91 -7.22 6.75 0.13
CA LEU A 91 -8.39 6.04 0.64
C LEU A 91 -9.29 6.93 1.51
N ARG A 92 -8.74 7.98 2.12
CA ARG A 92 -9.52 8.95 2.89
C ARG A 92 -10.49 9.79 2.05
N ASN A 93 -10.34 9.79 0.72
CA ASN A 93 -11.27 10.42 -0.21
C ASN A 93 -12.37 9.46 -0.69
N HIS A 94 -12.32 8.18 -0.35
CA HIS A 94 -13.31 7.20 -0.76
C HIS A 94 -14.51 7.22 0.20
N PRO A 95 -15.76 7.17 -0.30
CA PRO A 95 -16.95 7.33 0.54
C PRO A 95 -17.20 6.17 1.51
N ASP A 96 -16.72 4.96 1.22
CA ASP A 96 -16.89 3.78 2.09
C ASP A 96 -15.57 2.96 2.20
N VAL A 97 -14.83 3.19 3.28
CA VAL A 97 -13.62 2.43 3.62
C VAL A 97 -13.70 1.91 5.04
N THR A 98 -13.46 0.61 5.20
CA THR A 98 -13.25 -0.03 6.51
C THR A 98 -11.79 -0.44 6.63
N ILE A 99 -11.13 -0.05 7.72
CA ILE A 99 -9.73 -0.38 7.96
C ILE A 99 -9.63 -1.22 9.24
N TYR A 100 -9.15 -2.45 9.12
CA TYR A 100 -8.84 -3.33 10.25
C TYR A 100 -7.34 -3.25 10.57
N ILE A 101 -7.01 -2.89 11.81
CA ILE A 101 -5.65 -2.64 12.26
C ILE A 101 -5.45 -3.36 13.60
N ASP A 102 -4.37 -4.13 13.73
CA ASP A 102 -3.98 -4.69 15.02
C ASP A 102 -3.24 -3.67 15.91
N GLN A 103 -3.00 -4.02 17.18
CA GLN A 103 -2.36 -3.08 18.12
C GLN A 103 -0.93 -2.70 17.70
N ASP A 104 -0.17 -3.64 17.14
CA ASP A 104 1.20 -3.41 16.73
C ASP A 104 1.30 -2.44 15.55
N ALA A 105 0.43 -2.60 14.54
CA ALA A 105 0.33 -1.68 13.41
C ALA A 105 -0.29 -0.33 13.81
N TYR A 106 -1.04 -0.25 14.91
CA TYR A 106 -1.57 1.01 15.44
C TYR A 106 -0.61 1.75 16.39
N SER A 107 0.52 1.14 16.75
CA SER A 107 1.41 1.61 17.82
C SER A 107 1.94 3.05 17.66
N LEU A 108 2.08 3.56 16.44
CA LEU A 108 2.56 4.93 16.16
C LEU A 108 1.45 5.95 15.90
N VAL A 109 0.19 5.55 15.98
CA VAL A 109 -0.98 6.43 15.80
C VAL A 109 -1.46 7.03 17.13
N LYS A 110 -1.21 6.30 18.23
CA LYS A 110 -1.51 6.72 19.60
C LYS A 110 -0.80 8.02 19.96
#